data_AF-A0A125Q1V2-F1
#
_entry.id   AF-A0A125Q1V2-F1
#
_cell.length_a   1.000
_cell.length_b   1.000
_cell.length_c   1.000
_cell.angle_alpha   90.00
_cell.angle_beta   90.00
_cell.angle_gamma   90.00
#
_symmetry.space_group_name_H-M   'P 1'
#
loop_
_entity.id
_entity.type
_entity.pdbx_description
1 polymer ?
#
loop_
_entity_poly.entity_id
_entity_poly.type
_entity_poly.pdbx_seq_one_letter_code
_entity_poly.pdbx_strand_id
1 'polypeptide(L)' 'MAKKLVIGHEEWTIPDATAEAIALQVQDAMLNGRSVALELNDADGRAVTVFLNGTATSSVVLDLDRGPRPPSEMS' A
#
# COMPACT_ATOMS: atom_id res chain seq x y z
N MET A 1 9.85 6.55 -9.46
CA MET A 1 9.08 5.35 -9.82
C MET A 1 7.67 5.50 -9.29
N ALA A 2 6.69 4.76 -9.82
CA ALA A 2 5.32 4.81 -9.29
C ALA A 2 5.25 4.07 -7.95
N LYS A 3 4.47 4.59 -7.01
CA LYS A 3 4.21 3.96 -5.71
C LYS A 3 3.31 2.74 -5.91
N LYS A 4 3.58 1.66 -5.19
CA LYS A 4 2.94 0.37 -5.41
C LYS A 4 2.45 -0.27 -4.11
N LEU A 5 1.34 -0.99 -4.24
CA LEU A 5 0.81 -1.89 -3.23
C LEU A 5 0.78 -3.30 -3.83
N VAL A 6 1.40 -4.27 -3.17
CA VAL A 6 1.36 -5.68 -3.58
C VAL A 6 0.55 -6.46 -2.55
N ILE A 7 -0.52 -7.12 -3.01
CA ILE A 7 -1.40 -7.96 -2.19
C ILE A 7 -1.35 -9.37 -2.77
N GLY A 8 -0.69 -10.30 -2.08
CA GLY A 8 -0.41 -11.63 -2.64
C GLY A 8 0.49 -11.54 -3.87
N HIS A 9 -0.04 -11.86 -5.04
CA HIS A 9 0.66 -11.81 -6.33
C HIS A 9 0.22 -10.64 -7.22
N GLU A 10 -0.74 -9.84 -6.78
CA GLU A 10 -1.29 -8.72 -7.55
C GLU A 10 -0.59 -7.42 -7.18
N GLU A 11 -0.21 -6.64 -8.19
CA GLU A 11 0.41 -5.31 -8.05
C GLU A 11 -0.60 -4.22 -8.43
N TRP A 12 -0.68 -3.20 -7.58
CA TRP A 12 -1.54 -2.04 -7.75
C TRP A 12 -0.73 -0.76 -7.67
N THR A 13 -1.03 0.20 -8.55
CA THR A 13 -0.40 1.52 -8.48
C THR A 13 -1.18 2.42 -7.52
N ILE A 14 -0.45 3.15 -6.69
CA ILE A 14 -1.00 4.07 -5.70
C ILE A 14 -0.92 5.51 -6.26
N PRO A 15 -2.04 6.27 -6.32
CA PRO A 15 -1.99 7.69 -6.67
C PRO A 15 -1.13 8.48 -5.67
N ASP A 16 -0.21 9.32 -6.16
CA ASP A 16 0.71 10.07 -5.29
C ASP A 16 0.00 10.93 -4.24
N ALA A 17 -1.13 11.54 -4.62
CA ALA A 17 -1.93 12.41 -3.74
C ALA A 17 -2.53 11.67 -2.53
N THR A 18 -2.74 10.36 -2.61
CA THR A 18 -3.41 9.56 -1.57
C THR A 18 -2.49 8.53 -0.93
N ALA A 19 -1.21 8.49 -1.31
CA ALA A 19 -0.31 7.43 -0.94
C ALA A 19 -0.07 7.29 0.57
N GLU A 20 0.03 8.40 1.29
CA GLU A 20 0.18 8.37 2.75
C GLU A 20 -1.09 7.87 3.45
N ALA A 21 -2.27 8.30 2.99
CA ALA A 21 -3.54 7.84 3.53
C ALA A 21 -3.73 6.33 3.31
N ILE A 22 -3.42 5.84 2.11
CA ILE A 22 -3.47 4.41 1.78
C ILE A 22 -2.50 3.61 2.65
N ALA A 23 -1.29 4.13 2.89
CA ALA A 23 -0.32 3.48 3.78
C ALA A 23 -0.87 3.28 5.20
N LEU A 24 -1.50 4.33 5.76
CA LEU A 24 -2.10 4.28 7.10
C LEU A 24 -3.31 3.34 7.15
N GLN A 25 -4.16 3.35 6.12
CA GLN A 25 -5.33 2.46 6.03
C GLN A 25 -4.90 0.98 5.93
N VAL A 26 -3.90 0.68 5.11
CA VAL A 26 -3.33 -0.67 4.99
C VAL A 26 -2.72 -1.10 6.32
N GLN A 27 -1.96 -0.24 6.98
CA GLN A 27 -1.37 -0.53 8.29
C GLN A 27 -2.44 -0.81 9.34
N ASP A 28 -3.47 0.03 9.45
CA ASP A 28 -4.59 -0.17 10.39
C ASP A 28 -5.33 -1.48 10.10
N ALA A 29 -5.62 -1.77 8.82
CA ALA A 29 -6.29 -3.00 8.40
C ALA A 29 -5.50 -4.23 8.84
N MET A 30 -4.20 -4.26 8.56
CA MET A 30 -3.33 -5.39 8.88
C MET A 30 -3.09 -5.56 10.39
N LEU A 31 -2.96 -4.47 11.15
CA LEU A 31 -2.75 -4.54 12.60
C LEU A 31 -4.02 -4.92 13.37
N ASN A 32 -5.17 -4.42 12.95
CA ASN A 32 -6.42 -4.55 13.68
C ASN A 32 -7.39 -5.57 13.07
N GLY A 33 -6.99 -6.28 12.01
CA GLY A 33 -7.83 -7.25 11.32
C GLY A 33 -9.09 -6.63 10.74
N ARG A 34 -8.99 -5.42 10.17
CA ARG A 34 -10.15 -4.72 9.59
C ARG A 34 -10.22 -4.92 8.07
N SER A 35 -11.42 -4.70 7.54
CA SER A 35 -11.62 -4.57 6.10
C SER A 35 -11.62 -3.10 5.70
N VAL A 36 -10.88 -2.76 4.65
CA VAL A 36 -10.79 -1.40 4.10
C VAL A 36 -10.98 -1.42 2.58
N ALA A 37 -11.53 -0.34 2.04
CA ALA A 37 -11.64 -0.10 0.60
C ALA A 37 -10.57 0.92 0.18
N LEU A 38 -9.75 0.56 -0.79
CA LEU A 38 -8.63 1.35 -1.27
C LEU A 38 -8.88 1.76 -2.72
N GLU A 39 -8.79 3.06 -3.01
CA GLU A 39 -8.81 3.57 -4.39
C GLU A 39 -7.39 3.47 -4.96
N LEU A 40 -7.20 2.53 -5.89
CA LEU A 40 -5.91 2.20 -6.52
C LEU A 40 -6.04 2.24 -8.03
N ASN A 41 -4.93 2.12 -8.75
CA ASN A 41 -4.92 1.96 -10.19
C ASN A 41 -4.49 0.55 -10.59
N ASP A 42 -5.19 -0.03 -11.56
CA ASP A 42 -4.81 -1.31 -12.18
C ASP A 42 -3.59 -1.15 -13.13
N ALA A 43 -3.19 -2.26 -13.77
CA ALA A 43 -2.07 -2.26 -14.71
C ALA A 43 -2.28 -1.37 -15.95
N ASP A 44 -3.53 -1.07 -16.30
CA ASP A 44 -3.90 -0.16 -17.40
C ASP A 44 -3.97 1.31 -16.92
N GLY A 45 -3.73 1.57 -15.63
CA GLY A 45 -3.81 2.89 -15.03
C GLY A 45 -5.24 3.35 -14.71
N ARG A 46 -6.22 2.44 -14.72
CA ARG A 46 -7.62 2.76 -14.39
C ARG A 46 -7.85 2.73 -12.90
N ALA A 47 -8.57 3.73 -12.39
CA ALA A 47 -9.00 3.78 -11.00
C ALA A 47 -9.97 2.63 -10.69
N VAL A 48 -9.68 1.89 -9.63
CA VAL A 48 -10.43 0.74 -9.14
C VAL A 48 -10.46 0.74 -7.61
N THR A 49 -11.55 0.24 -7.05
CA THR A 49 -11.65 0.00 -5.60
C THR A 49 -11.20 -1.41 -5.26
N VAL A 50 -10.16 -1.55 -4.45
CA VAL A 50 -9.66 -2.83 -3.94
C VAL A 50 -10.04 -3.00 -2.47
N PHE A 51 -10.72 -4.10 -2.15
CA PHE A 51 -11.06 -4.44 -0.77
C PHE A 51 -9.96 -5.30 -0.16
N LEU A 52 -9.32 -4.77 0.89
CA LEU A 52 -8.32 -5.49 1.68
C LEU A 52 -8.96 -5.98 2.99
N ASN A 53 -8.89 -7.28 3.26
CA ASN A 53 -9.29 -7.86 4.54
C ASN A 53 -8.05 -8.23 5.36
N GLY A 54 -7.72 -7.42 6.35
CA GLY A 54 -6.53 -7.63 7.18
C GLY A 54 -6.54 -8.89 8.05
N THR A 55 -7.69 -9.53 8.28
CA THR A 55 -7.74 -10.83 8.97
C THR A 55 -7.35 -11.97 8.04
N ALA A 56 -7.69 -11.87 6.76
CA ALA A 56 -7.48 -12.95 5.78
C ALA A 56 -6.17 -12.78 4.98
N THR A 57 -5.69 -11.55 4.81
CA THR A 57 -4.48 -11.26 4.05
C THR A 57 -3.23 -11.59 4.87
N SER A 58 -2.38 -12.48 4.34
CA SER A 58 -1.16 -12.90 5.04
C SER A 58 -0.04 -11.86 5.01
N SER A 59 0.08 -11.11 3.92
CA SER A 59 1.08 -10.06 3.76
C SER A 59 0.67 -9.03 2.73
N VAL A 60 1.18 -7.82 2.91
CA VAL A 60 1.05 -6.70 1.97
C VAL A 60 2.40 -6.01 1.89
N VAL A 61 2.88 -5.73 0.68
CA VAL A 61 4.11 -4.94 0.47
C VAL A 61 3.71 -3.55 -0.01
N LEU A 62 4.25 -2.54 0.63
CA LEU A 62 4.06 -1.14 0.28
C LEU A 62 5.39 -0.56 -0.19
N ASP A 63 5.50 -0.28 -1.48
CA ASP A 63 6.65 0.40 -2.07
C ASP A 63 6.27 1.85 -2.35
N LEU A 64 6.69 2.76 -1.47
CA LEU A 64 6.37 4.19 -1.59
C LEU A 64 7.42 5.00 -2.36
N ASP A 65 8.41 4.34 -2.97
CA ASP A 65 9.58 4.98 -3.60
C ASP A 65 10.22 6.05 -2.70
N ARG A 66 10.21 5.80 -1.38
CA ARG A 66 11.04 6.57 -0.45
C ARG A 66 12.44 6.01 -0.69
N GLY A 67 13.29 6.75 -1.41
CA GLY A 67 14.66 6.38 -1.72
C GLY A 67 15.45 5.89 -0.49
N PRO A 68 16.69 5.39 -0.66
CA PRO A 68 17.44 4.75 0.43
C PRO A 68 17.38 5.58 1.71
N ARG A 69 16.93 4.94 2.81
CA ARG A 69 16.92 5.56 4.14
C ARG A 69 18.32 6.14 4.35
N PRO A 70 18.48 7.45 4.66
CA PRO A 70 19.80 7.99 4.98
C PRO A 70 20.40 7.12 6.09
N PRO A 71 21.69 6.73 5.99
CA PRO A 71 22.31 5.89 7.01
C PRO A 71 22.07 6.57 8.35
N SER A 72 21.43 5.85 9.28
CA SER A 72 21.19 6.33 10.62
C SER A 72 22.55 6.72 11.19
N GLU A 73 22.83 8.01 11.34
CA GLU A 73 23.98 8.47 12.09
C GLU A 73 23.76 7.97 13.53
N MET A 74 24.51 6.92 13.89
CA MET A 74 24.65 6.52 15.27
C MET A 74 25.42 7.63 15.97
N SER A 75 24.70 8.52 16.67
CA SER A 75 25.26 9.36 17.73
C SER A 75 25.32 8.59 19.04
#